data_AF-A0A4Q3C1B1-F1
#
_entry.id   AF-A0A4Q3C1B1-F1
#
_cell.length_a   1.000
_cell.length_b   1.000
_cell.length_c   1.000
_cell.angle_alpha   90.00
_cell.angle_beta   90.00
_cell.angle_gamma   90.00
#
_symmetry.space_group_name_H-M   'P 1'
#
loop_
_entity.id
_entity.type
_entity.pdbx_description
1 polymer ?
#
loop_
_entity_poly.entity_id
_entity_poly.type
_entity_poly.pdbx_seq_one_letter_code
_entity_poly.pdbx_strand_id
1 'polypeptide(L)'
;MGMRKRIIVIALLLVNTFCFAQDHLYSQFFNAPIYLNPALNGQFEGKLRMSMIYRNQYTTIPGNFNYISAAIDYNIPKFGGGFGLMFTRSSEGLAYLKNN
;
A
#
# COMPACT_ATOMS: atom_id res chain seq x y z
N MET A 1 -0.93 -17.16 41.05
CA MET A 1 -1.90 -16.48 40.15
C MET A 1 -3.20 -17.26 40.15
N GLY A 2 -4.30 -16.67 40.66
CA GLY A 2 -5.57 -17.38 40.83
C GLY A 2 -6.15 -17.90 39.52
N MET A 3 -6.92 -19.00 39.58
CA MET A 3 -7.50 -19.70 38.43
C MET A 3 -8.23 -18.75 37.46
N ARG A 4 -8.93 -17.74 37.98
CA ARG A 4 -9.60 -16.68 37.19
C ARG A 4 -8.62 -15.86 36.34
N LYS A 5 -7.44 -15.52 36.86
CA LYS A 5 -6.41 -14.79 36.12
C LYS A 5 -5.80 -15.63 34.99
N ARG A 6 -5.71 -16.95 35.17
CA ARG A 6 -5.23 -17.88 34.13
C ARG A 6 -6.21 -17.99 32.97
N ILE A 7 -7.51 -18.08 33.28
CA ILE A 7 -8.59 -18.12 32.28
C ILE A 7 -8.60 -16.83 31.45
N ILE A 8 -8.44 -15.66 32.09
CA ILE A 8 -8.38 -14.37 31.38
C ILE A 8 -7.17 -14.29 30.44
N VAL A 9 -5.99 -14.74 30.90
CA VAL A 9 -4.79 -14.76 30.04
C VAL A 9 -4.96 -15.70 28.85
N ILE A 10 -5.53 -16.89 29.06
CA ILE A 10 -5.82 -17.84 27.98
C ILE A 10 -6.82 -17.24 26.99
N ALA A 11 -7.87 -16.57 27.48
CA ALA A 11 -8.85 -15.91 26.63
C ALA A 11 -8.23 -14.79 25.79
N LEU A 12 -7.35 -13.97 26.36
CA LEU A 12 -6.64 -12.90 25.63
C LEU A 12 -5.69 -13.44 24.55
N LEU A 13 -5.07 -14.60 24.78
CA LEU A 13 -4.20 -15.26 23.80
C LEU A 13 -4.98 -15.85 22.60
N LEU A 14 -6.28 -16.09 22.75
CA LEU A 14 -7.14 -16.66 21.71
C LEU A 14 -7.80 -15.60 20.80
N VAL A 15 -7.60 -14.30 21.05
CA VAL A 15 -8.23 -13.20 20.28
C VAL A 15 -7.55 -12.93 18.91
N ASN A 16 -6.55 -13.71 18.50
CA ASN A 16 -5.81 -13.42 17.26
C ASN A 16 -6.20 -14.36 16.12
N THR A 17 -7.07 -13.93 15.21
CA THR A 17 -7.32 -14.72 13.98
C THR A 17 -7.43 -13.94 12.66
N PHE A 18 -7.52 -12.60 12.63
CA PHE A 18 -7.55 -11.87 11.36
C PHE A 18 -6.87 -10.51 11.47
N CYS A 19 -5.58 -10.45 11.14
CA CYS A 19 -4.87 -9.19 10.90
C CYS A 19 -4.77 -8.99 9.39
N PHE A 20 -5.36 -7.91 8.87
CA PHE A 20 -5.07 -7.44 7.53
C PHE A 20 -3.81 -6.57 7.60
N ALA A 21 -2.85 -6.85 6.73
CA ALA A 21 -1.64 -6.03 6.61
C ALA A 21 -2.01 -4.59 6.22
N GLN A 22 -1.14 -3.63 6.56
CA GLN A 22 -1.31 -2.23 6.16
C GLN A 22 -0.90 -2.04 4.70
N ASP A 23 -1.64 -1.19 3.98
CA ASP A 23 -1.26 -0.77 2.63
C ASP A 23 0.02 0.07 2.64
N HIS A 24 0.71 0.11 1.50
CA HIS A 24 1.98 0.79 1.37
C HIS A 24 1.86 2.31 1.54
N LEU A 25 2.66 2.90 2.43
CA LEU A 25 2.68 4.36 2.63
C LEU A 25 3.76 5.02 1.77
N TYR A 26 3.37 6.07 1.04
CA TYR A 26 4.28 6.92 0.27
C TYR A 26 4.67 8.16 1.07
N SER A 27 5.97 8.45 1.23
CA SER A 27 6.39 9.77 1.74
C SER A 27 6.05 10.90 0.77
N GLN A 28 5.94 10.59 -0.51
CA GLN A 28 5.52 11.53 -1.56
C GLN A 28 4.16 11.08 -2.12
N PHE A 29 3.16 10.90 -1.25
CA PHE A 29 1.82 10.46 -1.66
C PHE A 29 1.16 11.38 -2.69
N PHE A 30 1.52 12.66 -2.71
CA PHE A 30 1.06 13.63 -3.70
C PHE A 30 1.53 13.31 -5.13
N ASN A 31 2.63 12.55 -5.30
CA ASN A 31 3.09 12.05 -6.59
C ASN A 31 2.37 10.74 -7.02
N ALA A 32 1.47 10.22 -6.19
CA ALA A 32 0.66 9.02 -6.44
C ALA A 32 -0.85 9.37 -6.42
N PRO A 33 -1.35 10.24 -7.31
CA PRO A 33 -2.73 10.74 -7.25
C PRO A 33 -3.79 9.62 -7.32
N ILE A 34 -3.56 8.58 -8.12
CA ILE A 34 -4.46 7.42 -8.25
C ILE A 34 -4.57 6.66 -6.92
N TYR A 35 -3.45 6.51 -6.20
CA TYR A 35 -3.42 5.89 -4.87
C TYR A 35 -4.09 6.78 -3.83
N LEU A 36 -3.85 8.09 -3.91
CA LEU A 36 -4.37 9.06 -2.95
C LEU A 36 -5.90 9.17 -3.01
N ASN A 37 -6.47 9.24 -4.20
CA ASN A 37 -7.90 9.32 -4.41
C ASN A 37 -8.27 8.91 -5.86
N PRO A 38 -9.10 7.88 -6.07
CA PRO A 38 -9.57 7.50 -7.41
C PRO A 38 -10.22 8.62 -8.22
N ALA A 39 -10.79 9.65 -7.56
CA ALA A 39 -11.34 10.83 -8.24
C ALA A 39 -10.28 11.71 -8.92
N LEU A 40 -8.99 11.52 -8.59
CA LEU A 40 -7.87 12.21 -9.23
C LEU A 40 -7.39 11.55 -10.52
N ASN A 41 -7.98 10.40 -10.91
CA ASN A 41 -7.74 9.81 -12.21
C ASN A 41 -8.14 10.79 -13.30
N GLY A 42 -7.23 11.04 -14.26
CA GLY A 42 -7.47 12.02 -15.33
C GLY A 42 -7.46 13.47 -14.87
N GLN A 43 -7.28 13.78 -13.58
CA GLN A 43 -7.11 15.16 -13.09
C GLN A 43 -5.67 15.62 -13.29
N PHE A 44 -5.32 15.95 -14.53
CA PHE A 44 -4.04 16.53 -14.92
C PHE A 44 -4.14 17.18 -16.30
N GLU A 45 -3.19 18.06 -16.60
CA GLU A 45 -3.04 18.63 -17.94
C GLU A 45 -2.42 17.61 -18.88
N GLY A 46 -3.17 17.18 -19.88
CA GLY A 46 -2.75 16.18 -20.87
C GLY A 46 -3.80 15.11 -21.09
N LYS A 47 -3.46 14.10 -21.90
CA LYS A 47 -4.35 12.96 -22.20
C LYS A 47 -3.99 11.69 -21.44
N LEU A 48 -2.69 11.43 -21.26
CA LEU A 48 -2.18 10.22 -20.64
C LEU A 48 -1.08 10.59 -19.65
N ARG A 49 -1.13 10.05 -18.45
CA ARG A 49 -0.06 10.14 -17.46
C ARG A 49 0.33 8.73 -17.03
N MET A 50 1.64 8.53 -16.92
CA MET A 50 2.25 7.31 -16.42
C MET A 50 3.14 7.69 -15.25
N SER A 51 3.12 6.90 -14.18
CA SER A 51 3.97 7.11 -13.02
C SER A 51 4.57 5.80 -12.54
N MET A 52 5.78 5.90 -12.00
CA MET A 52 6.46 4.80 -11.33
C MET A 52 7.10 5.32 -10.06
N ILE A 53 6.84 4.66 -8.95
CA ILE A 53 7.36 5.02 -7.63
C ILE A 53 8.08 3.82 -7.06
N TYR A 54 9.34 3.99 -6.72
CA TYR A 54 10.12 3.01 -5.99
C TYR A 54 10.48 3.58 -4.63
N ARG A 55 10.40 2.75 -3.59
CA ARG A 55 10.95 3.07 -2.28
C ARG A 55 11.61 1.86 -1.65
N ASN A 56 12.70 2.17 -0.96
CA ASN A 56 13.43 1.27 -0.11
C ASN A 56 13.45 1.85 1.31
N GLN A 57 12.94 1.09 2.29
CA GLN A 57 12.94 1.44 3.71
C GLN A 57 13.85 0.51 4.49
N TYR A 58 14.49 1.05 5.52
CA TYR A 58 15.42 0.30 6.38
C TYR A 58 16.60 -0.28 5.58
N THR A 59 17.20 0.52 4.69
CA THR A 59 18.31 0.14 3.80
C THR A 59 19.52 -0.46 4.53
N THR A 60 19.72 -0.09 5.79
CA THR A 60 20.82 -0.56 6.64
C THR A 60 20.54 -1.91 7.31
N ILE A 61 19.30 -2.40 7.29
CA ILE A 61 18.89 -3.63 7.94
C ILE A 61 18.74 -4.74 6.88
N PRO A 62 19.35 -5.93 7.07
CA PRO A 62 19.13 -7.08 6.19
C PRO A 62 17.64 -7.43 6.13
N GLY A 63 17.13 -7.59 4.92
CA GLY A 63 15.70 -7.81 4.69
C GLY A 63 14.87 -6.52 4.67
N ASN A 64 15.43 -5.51 4.02
CA ASN A 64 14.83 -4.20 3.83
C ASN A 64 13.45 -4.28 3.16
N PHE A 65 12.59 -3.33 3.51
CA PHE A 65 11.23 -3.25 2.98
C PHE A 65 11.25 -2.42 1.70
N ASN A 66 11.02 -3.09 0.57
CA ASN A 66 11.01 -2.45 -0.74
C ASN A 66 9.62 -2.50 -1.34
N TYR A 67 9.20 -1.41 -1.98
CA TYR A 67 8.00 -1.41 -2.80
C TYR A 67 8.21 -0.68 -4.12
N ILE A 68 7.41 -1.11 -5.09
CA ILE A 68 7.28 -0.49 -6.39
C ILE A 68 5.79 -0.32 -6.68
N SER A 69 5.44 0.83 -7.23
CA SER A 69 4.10 1.12 -7.73
C SER A 69 4.22 1.67 -9.14
N ALA A 70 3.43 1.13 -10.06
CA ALA A 70 3.33 1.59 -11.43
C ALA A 70 1.87 1.92 -11.71
N ALA A 71 1.63 3.10 -12.25
CA ALA A 71 0.28 3.58 -12.50
C ALA A 71 0.18 4.27 -13.86
N ILE A 72 -1.01 4.18 -14.46
CA ILE A 72 -1.35 4.82 -15.72
C ILE A 72 -2.77 5.36 -15.61
N ASP A 73 -2.99 6.61 -16.00
CA ASP A 73 -4.33 7.18 -16.13
C ASP A 73 -4.52 8.01 -17.38
N TYR A 74 -5.77 7.98 -17.85
CA TYR A 74 -6.21 8.64 -19.07
C TYR A 74 -7.29 9.67 -18.77
N ASN A 75 -7.07 10.90 -19.21
CA ASN A 75 -8.01 12.02 -19.04
C ASN A 75 -9.11 11.94 -20.12
N ILE A 76 -10.36 12.04 -19.68
CA ILE A 76 -11.56 12.15 -20.50
C ILE A 76 -12.26 13.48 -20.16
N PRO A 77 -11.98 14.54 -20.95
CA PRO A 77 -12.48 15.89 -20.64
C PRO A 77 -14.01 16.00 -20.58
N LYS A 78 -14.73 15.16 -21.35
CA LYS A 78 -16.19 15.19 -21.44
C LYS A 78 -16.91 14.90 -20.11
N PHE A 79 -16.30 14.11 -19.23
CA PHE A 79 -16.87 13.82 -17.91
C PHE A 79 -16.16 14.57 -16.77
N GLY A 80 -15.09 15.31 -17.07
CA GLY A 80 -14.31 16.03 -16.07
C GLY A 80 -13.47 15.11 -15.19
N GLY A 81 -12.95 14.00 -15.71
CA GLY A 81 -12.08 13.05 -14.99
C GLY A 81 -11.42 12.03 -15.91
N GLY A 82 -11.01 10.89 -15.36
CA GLY A 82 -10.40 9.82 -16.14
C GLY A 82 -10.53 8.42 -15.54
N PHE A 83 -9.99 7.45 -16.27
CA PHE A 83 -9.80 6.09 -15.76
C PHE A 83 -8.32 5.84 -15.51
N GLY A 84 -8.02 5.08 -14.46
CA GLY A 84 -6.67 4.76 -14.07
C GLY A 84 -6.53 3.29 -13.68
N LEU A 85 -5.35 2.75 -13.90
CA LEU A 85 -4.92 1.44 -13.42
C LEU A 85 -3.64 1.63 -12.62
N MET A 86 -3.53 0.88 -11.53
CA MET A 86 -2.37 0.91 -10.65
C MET A 86 -2.02 -0.51 -10.24
N PHE A 87 -0.73 -0.82 -10.30
CA PHE A 87 -0.16 -2.08 -9.84
C PHE A 87 0.88 -1.76 -8.78
N THR A 88 0.77 -2.42 -7.64
CA THR A 88 1.72 -2.33 -6.55
C THR A 88 2.45 -3.66 -6.41
N ARG A 89 3.65 -3.61 -5.85
CA ARG A 89 4.36 -4.81 -5.42
C ARG A 89 5.29 -4.44 -4.30
N SER A 90 5.35 -5.29 -3.29
CA SER A 90 6.29 -5.17 -2.18
C SER A 90 7.06 -6.45 -1.93
N SER A 91 8.23 -6.27 -1.35
CA SER A 91 9.10 -7.34 -0.85
C SER A 91 9.57 -6.94 0.54
N GLU A 92 9.36 -7.84 1.49
CA GLU A 92 9.66 -7.63 2.91
C GLU A 92 10.53 -8.76 3.47
N GLY A 93 11.34 -8.45 4.47
CA GLY A 93 12.32 -9.40 5.03
C GLY A 93 13.35 -9.82 3.99
N LEU A 94 13.99 -10.98 4.18
CA LEU A 94 14.98 -11.56 3.25
C LEU A 94 14.34 -12.07 1.92
N ALA A 95 13.35 -11.33 1.40
CA ALA A 95 12.54 -11.63 0.21
C ALA A 95 11.61 -12.86 0.31
N TYR A 96 11.31 -13.32 1.53
CA TYR A 96 10.36 -14.40 1.79
C TYR A 96 8.89 -13.95 1.79
N LEU A 97 8.62 -12.65 1.96
CA LEU A 97 7.28 -12.08 1.96
C LEU A 97 7.14 -11.16 0.76
N LYS A 98 6.33 -11.58 -0.22
CA LYS A 98 6.00 -10.81 -1.42
C LYS A 98 4.50 -10.60 -1.46
N ASN A 99 4.09 -9.35 -1.59
CA ASN A 99 2.69 -8.98 -1.75
C ASN A 99 2.53 -8.20 -3.07
N ASN A 100 1.54 -8.59 -3.87
CA ASN A 100 1.22 -8.00 -5.17
C ASN A 100 -0.06 -7.17 -5.02
#